data_AF-A0A2V8EBR1-F1
#
_entry.id   AF-A0A2V8EBR1-F1
#
_cell.length_a   1.000
_cell.length_b   1.000
_cell.length_c   1.000
_cell.angle_alpha   90.00
_cell.angle_beta   90.00
_cell.angle_gamma   90.00
#
_symmetry.space_group_name_H-M   'P 1'
#
loop_
_entity.id
_entity.type
_entity.pdbx_description
1 polymer ?
#
loop_
_entity_poly.entity_id
_entity_poly.type
_entity_poly.pdbx_seq_one_letter_code
_entity_poly.pdbx_strand_id
1 'polypeptide(L)'
;MRAGFWFAWGAMALLLAGQDQTVRDPRVFRTAIDLIGITATVLDREGHLVNDLPRDVFEVFEDSELQTITQFTSDRVPVSLGMLIDTSDSMYGRRIEDTRFAVE
;
A
#
# COMPACT_ATOMS: atom_id res chain seq x y z
N MET A 1 -66.88 -4.57 -63.90
CA MET A 1 -66.70 -4.93 -62.47
C MET A 1 -65.43 -5.74 -62.29
N ARG A 2 -64.31 -5.07 -61.98
CA ARG A 2 -63.23 -5.56 -61.11
C ARG A 2 -62.68 -4.31 -60.42
N ALA A 3 -62.81 -4.27 -59.10
CA ALA A 3 -62.44 -3.17 -58.22
C ALA A 3 -61.34 -3.64 -57.26
N GLY A 4 -60.54 -2.69 -56.76
CA GLY A 4 -59.54 -2.85 -55.69
C GLY A 4 -58.11 -2.74 -56.21
N PHE A 5 -57.42 -1.58 -56.14
CA PHE A 5 -56.69 -1.01 -54.98
C PHE A 5 -55.65 -2.01 -54.40
N TRP A 6 -54.38 -1.70 -54.08
CA TRP A 6 -53.83 -0.58 -53.30
C TRP A 6 -52.30 -0.41 -53.52
N PHE A 7 -51.90 0.86 -53.69
CA PHE A 7 -50.72 1.56 -53.16
C PHE A 7 -49.40 0.80 -52.86
N ALA A 8 -48.40 1.11 -53.69
CA ALA A 8 -47.10 1.64 -53.31
C ALA A 8 -46.39 1.01 -52.10
N TRP A 9 -45.74 -0.13 -52.34
CA TRP A 9 -44.59 -0.61 -51.56
C TRP A 9 -43.37 0.28 -51.88
N GLY A 10 -43.40 1.52 -51.42
CA GLY A 10 -42.41 2.54 -51.81
C GLY A 10 -42.03 3.48 -50.67
N ALA A 11 -42.21 3.07 -49.42
CA ALA A 11 -41.71 3.77 -48.25
C ALA A 11 -40.98 2.78 -47.31
N MET A 12 -40.17 1.91 -47.91
CA MET A 12 -39.12 1.19 -47.19
C MET A 12 -37.88 2.07 -47.22
N ALA A 13 -37.52 2.67 -46.07
CA ALA A 13 -36.15 3.05 -45.66
C ALA A 13 -36.00 4.38 -44.91
N LEU A 14 -37.06 5.04 -44.40
CA LEU A 14 -36.87 6.25 -43.58
C LEU A 14 -37.71 6.20 -42.30
N LEU A 15 -37.12 5.66 -41.23
CA LEU A 15 -37.34 6.02 -39.80
C LEU A 15 -36.76 4.97 -38.82
N LEU A 16 -35.73 4.22 -39.24
CA LEU A 16 -34.83 3.51 -38.32
C LEU A 16 -33.41 4.10 -38.37
N ALA A 17 -33.31 5.42 -38.51
CA ALA A 17 -32.13 6.11 -37.98
C ALA A 17 -32.25 5.95 -36.46
N GLY A 18 -31.51 5.04 -35.83
CA GLY A 18 -30.09 5.29 -35.60
C GLY A 18 -30.05 6.59 -34.81
N GLN A 19 -30.31 6.57 -33.51
CA GLN A 19 -29.22 6.41 -32.57
C GLN A 19 -29.77 6.01 -31.18
N ASP A 20 -29.61 4.75 -30.82
CA ASP A 20 -29.42 4.42 -29.40
C ASP A 20 -27.97 4.81 -29.07
N GLN A 21 -27.73 6.12 -28.84
CA GLN A 21 -26.48 6.53 -28.21
C GLN A 21 -26.58 6.11 -26.75
N THR A 22 -26.37 4.82 -26.49
CA THR A 22 -25.87 4.39 -25.19
C THR A 22 -24.50 5.04 -25.05
N VAL A 23 -24.47 6.23 -24.46
CA VAL A 23 -23.25 6.82 -23.94
C VAL A 23 -22.70 5.75 -22.99
N ARG A 24 -21.72 4.99 -23.48
CA ARG A 24 -20.86 4.18 -22.63
C ARG A 24 -20.07 5.19 -21.82
N ASP A 25 -20.68 5.68 -20.75
CA ASP A 25 -19.95 6.29 -19.66
C ASP A 25 -18.91 5.24 -19.26
N PRO A 26 -17.60 5.46 -19.53
CA PRO A 26 -16.61 4.52 -19.07
C PRO A 26 -16.62 4.64 -17.56
N ARG A 27 -17.43 3.81 -16.90
CA ARG A 27 -17.43 3.65 -15.45
C ARG A 27 -16.05 3.14 -15.08
N VAL A 28 -15.14 4.08 -14.82
CA VAL A 28 -13.78 3.79 -14.40
C VAL A 28 -13.90 3.22 -12.99
N PHE A 29 -13.83 1.89 -12.89
CA PHE A 29 -13.73 1.22 -11.61
C PHE A 29 -12.35 1.54 -11.03
N ARG A 30 -12.33 2.33 -9.95
CA ARG A 30 -11.13 2.59 -9.15
C ARG A 30 -11.22 1.74 -7.89
N THR A 31 -10.16 1.00 -7.62
CA THR A 31 -9.96 0.28 -6.38
C THR A 31 -8.66 0.78 -5.74
N ALA A 32 -8.64 0.86 -4.42
CA ALA A 32 -7.46 1.17 -3.63
C ALA A 32 -7.18 -0.01 -2.71
N ILE A 33 -5.90 -0.25 -2.41
CA ILE A 33 -5.46 -1.26 -1.46
C ILE A 33 -4.67 -0.51 -0.40
N ASP A 34 -5.06 -0.66 0.86
CA ASP A 34 -4.30 -0.16 1.99
C ASP A 34 -3.38 -1.27 2.50
N LEU A 35 -2.07 -1.01 2.48
CA LEU A 35 -1.06 -1.88 3.08
C LEU A 35 -0.77 -1.36 4.49
N ILE A 36 -0.99 -2.20 5.49
CA ILE A 36 -0.70 -1.88 6.89
C ILE A 36 0.61 -2.54 7.29
N GLY A 37 1.57 -1.73 7.76
CA GLY A 37 2.84 -2.22 8.29
C GLY A 37 2.73 -2.59 9.77
N ILE A 38 3.11 -3.81 10.12
CA ILE A 38 3.17 -4.29 11.51
C ILE A 38 4.65 -4.52 11.88
N THR A 39 5.09 -3.96 13.00
CA THR A 39 6.43 -4.18 13.56
C THR A 39 6.31 -4.97 14.86
N ALA A 40 7.04 -6.08 14.96
CA ALA A 40 7.06 -6.93 16.15
C ALA A 40 8.51 -7.21 16.59
N THR A 41 8.72 -7.27 17.90
CA THR A 41 10.01 -7.63 18.51
C THR A 41 9.82 -8.91 19.31
N VAL A 42 10.64 -9.93 19.05
CA VAL A 42 10.56 -11.22 19.76
C VAL A 42 11.75 -11.35 20.71
N LEU A 43 11.45 -11.69 21.96
CA LEU A 43 12.43 -11.91 23.03
C LEU A 43 12.34 -13.36 23.51
N ASP A 44 13.48 -13.93 23.91
CA ASP A 44 13.53 -15.21 24.63
C ASP A 44 13.11 -15.02 26.10
N ARG A 45 13.16 -16.11 26.89
CA ARG A 45 12.79 -16.06 28.31
C ARG A 45 13.76 -15.25 29.16
N GLU A 46 14.99 -15.13 28.69
CA GLU A 46 16.09 -14.44 29.35
C GLU A 46 16.18 -12.95 28.93
N GLY A 47 15.36 -12.53 27.96
CA GLY A 47 15.25 -11.16 27.48
C GLY A 47 16.15 -10.84 26.28
N HIS A 48 16.78 -11.83 25.65
CA HIS A 48 17.57 -11.61 24.45
C HIS A 48 16.70 -11.56 23.20
N LEU A 49 17.12 -10.76 22.22
CA LEU A 49 16.47 -10.69 20.92
C LEU A 49 16.59 -12.01 20.18
N VAL A 50 15.44 -12.61 19.86
CA VAL A 50 15.38 -13.76 18.96
C VAL A 50 15.40 -13.22 17.54
N ASN A 51 16.51 -13.49 16.84
CA ASN A 51 16.67 -13.14 15.44
C ASN A 51 16.29 -14.34 14.56
N ASP A 52 16.13 -14.11 13.26
CA ASP A 52 16.02 -15.16 12.23
C ASP A 52 14.79 -16.07 12.33
N LEU A 53 13.67 -15.55 12.87
CA LEU A 53 12.39 -16.26 12.83
C LEU A 53 11.81 -16.26 11.40
N PRO A 54 11.43 -17.43 10.87
CA PRO A 54 10.84 -17.51 9.54
C PRO A 54 9.41 -16.97 9.52
N ARG A 55 8.93 -16.54 8.35
CA ARG A 55 7.58 -15.95 8.19
C ARG A 55 6.45 -16.87 8.69
N ASP A 56 6.61 -18.18 8.54
CA ASP A 56 5.59 -19.19 8.82
C ASP A 56 5.28 -19.39 10.32
N VAL A 57 6.11 -18.86 11.22
CA VAL A 57 5.79 -18.83 12.65
C VAL A 57 4.95 -17.63 13.07
N PHE A 58 4.58 -16.75 12.12
CA PHE A 58 3.75 -15.57 12.36
C PHE A 58 2.37 -15.72 11.73
N GLU A 59 1.36 -15.40 12.52
CA GLU A 59 -0.03 -15.27 12.08
C GLU A 59 -0.52 -13.87 12.47
N VAL A 60 -1.16 -13.19 11.53
CA VAL A 60 -1.78 -11.88 11.76
C VAL A 60 -3.27 -12.06 11.71
N PHE A 61 -3.97 -11.57 12.73
CA PHE A 61 -5.43 -11.61 12.78
C PHE A 61 -5.98 -10.19 12.81
N GLU A 62 -7.05 -9.96 12.06
CA GLU A 62 -7.87 -8.75 12.11
C GLU A 62 -9.30 -9.19 12.40
N ASP A 63 -9.90 -8.67 13.47
CA ASP A 63 -11.25 -9.05 13.92
C ASP A 63 -11.47 -10.57 14.03
N SER A 64 -10.42 -11.30 14.46
CA SER A 64 -10.36 -12.77 14.56
C SER A 64 -10.28 -13.53 13.22
N GLU A 65 -10.19 -12.84 12.09
CA GLU A 65 -9.94 -13.43 10.79
C GLU A 65 -8.44 -13.44 10.47
N LEU A 66 -7.93 -14.57 9.99
CA LEU A 66 -6.53 -14.73 9.60
C LEU A 66 -6.23 -13.91 8.34
N GLN A 67 -5.26 -13.01 8.44
CA GLN A 67 -4.82 -12.15 7.36
C GLN A 67 -3.59 -12.73 6.64
N THR A 68 -3.55 -12.54 5.33
CA THR A 68 -2.41 -12.97 4.52
C THR A 68 -1.28 -11.95 4.64
N ILE A 69 -0.13 -12.38 5.16
CA ILE A 69 1.09 -11.56 5.18
C ILE A 69 1.64 -11.46 3.74
N THR A 70 1.48 -10.31 3.09
CA THR A 70 1.92 -10.08 1.70
C THR A 70 3.39 -9.69 1.59
N GLN A 71 3.93 -9.03 2.61
CA GLN A 71 5.35 -8.63 2.71
C GLN A 71 5.86 -8.98 4.11
N PHE A 72 7.05 -9.56 4.17
CA PHE A 72 7.73 -9.90 5.42
C PHE A 72 9.22 -9.61 5.27
N THR A 73 9.80 -8.94 6.26
CA THR A 73 11.24 -8.75 6.38
C THR A 73 11.62 -8.86 7.86
N SER A 74 12.70 -9.59 8.12
CA SER A 74 13.39 -9.61 9.40
C SER A 74 14.78 -8.97 9.29
N ASP A 75 15.02 -8.25 8.19
CA ASP A 75 16.33 -7.68 7.90
C ASP A 75 16.64 -6.57 8.90
N ARG A 76 17.84 -6.62 9.47
CA ARG A 76 18.37 -5.48 10.21
C ARG A 76 18.66 -4.37 9.21
N VAL A 77 17.80 -3.36 9.19
CA VAL A 77 18.05 -2.14 8.42
C VAL A 77 19.28 -1.46 9.02
N PRO A 78 20.33 -1.17 8.21
CA PRO A 78 21.50 -0.47 8.72
C PRO A 78 21.08 0.93 9.20
N VAL A 79 21.27 1.19 10.50
CA VAL A 79 21.01 2.50 11.09
C VAL A 79 22.30 3.32 11.02
N SER A 80 22.21 4.52 10.45
CA SER A 80 23.31 5.50 10.49
C SER A 80 23.04 6.48 11.63
N LEU A 81 23.90 6.49 12.65
CA LEU A 81 23.85 7.46 13.75
C LEU A 81 24.87 8.56 13.49
N GLY A 82 24.41 9.81 13.38
CA GLY A 82 25.27 10.98 13.37
C GLY A 82 25.35 11.58 14.76
N MET A 83 26.54 11.70 15.34
CA MET A 83 26.76 12.43 16.59
C MET A 83 27.33 13.82 16.30
N LEU A 84 26.67 14.85 16.82
CA LEU A 84 27.13 16.22 16.75
C LEU A 84 27.58 16.66 18.15
N ILE A 85 28.83 17.11 18.24
CA ILE A 85 29.44 17.53 19.49
C ILE A 85 29.69 19.04 19.39
N ASP A 86 29.21 19.80 20.38
CA ASP A 86 29.52 21.22 20.49
C ASP A 86 30.99 21.42 20.89
N THR A 87 31.66 22.37 20.26
CA THR A 87 33.06 22.75 20.53
C THR A 87 33.18 24.19 21.01
N SER A 88 32.10 24.77 21.55
CA SER A 88 32.11 26.09 22.18
C SER A 88 33.02 26.13 23.41
N ASP A 89 33.42 27.34 23.85
CA ASP A 89 34.31 27.52 25.00
C ASP A 89 33.78 26.86 26.29
N SER A 90 32.45 26.75 26.42
CA SER A 90 31.79 26.12 27.57
C SER A 90 31.95 24.59 27.65
N MET A 91 32.42 23.98 26.56
CA MET A 91 32.68 22.56 26.44
C MET A 91 34.12 22.18 26.82
N TYR A 92 35.05 23.14 26.96
CA TYR A 92 36.43 22.85 27.36
C TYR A 92 36.53 22.20 28.75
N GLY A 93 37.55 21.36 28.90
CA GLY A 93 37.81 20.60 30.12
C GLY A 93 36.98 19.32 30.19
N ARG A 94 36.39 19.05 31.34
CA ARG A 94 35.78 17.74 31.65
C ARG A 94 34.68 17.31 30.67
N ARG A 95 33.88 18.25 30.14
CA ARG A 95 32.72 17.95 29.28
C ARG A 95 33.11 17.36 27.93
N ILE A 96 34.15 17.89 27.30
CA ILE A 96 34.66 17.36 26.03
C ILE A 96 35.44 16.05 26.26
N GLU A 97 36.13 15.90 27.39
CA GLU A 97 36.79 14.64 27.77
C GLU A 97 35.77 13.52 28.00
N ASP A 98 34.72 13.76 28.78
CA ASP A 98 33.65 12.79 29.04
C ASP A 98 32.95 12.37 27.73
N THR A 99 32.73 13.32 26.82
CA THR A 99 32.14 13.05 25.50
C THR A 99 33.06 12.19 24.64
N ARG A 100 34.38 12.38 24.71
CA ARG A 100 35.36 11.54 23.99
C ARG A 100 35.32 10.09 24.50
N PHE A 101 35.26 9.88 25.81
CA PHE A 101 35.18 8.54 26.38
C PHE A 101 33.87 7.82 26.07
N ALA A 102 32.76 8.56 25.86
CA ALA A 102 31.46 7.96 25.56
C ALA A 102 31.31 7.50 24.10
N VAL A 103 32.22 7.91 23.21
CA VAL A 103 32.18 7.61 21.76
C VAL A 103 33.17 6.49 21.36
N GLU A 104 34.14 6.19 22.22
CA GLU A 104 35.02 5.01 22.11
C GLU A 104 34.33 3.74 22.64
#